data_AF-A0A1I2XXA5-F1
#
_entry.id   AF-A0A1I2XXA5-F1
#
_cell.length_a   1.000
_cell.length_b   1.000
_cell.length_c   1.000
_cell.angle_alpha   90.00
_cell.angle_beta   90.00
_cell.angle_gamma   90.00
#
_symmetry.space_group_name_H-M   'P 1'
#
loop_
_entity.id
_entity.type
_entity.pdbx_description
1 polymer ?
#
loop_
_entity_poly.entity_id
_entity_poly.type
_entity_poly.pdbx_seq_one_letter_code
_entity_poly.pdbx_strand_id
1 'polypeptide(L)'
;MTDRFNTVRPDGEATADRWAGALHLFDQADENAGTGGGSVASPAEEAPADRWERAGLMFAERRYIASARLLAGLVEEFPRHTAARLLLARAYYHSAQLNRAEEQLRAVIDQDPVEPYAHLLLGRVLERRSRPDEAATWLRRADAFTADA
;
A
#
# COMPACT_ATOMS: atom_id res chain seq x y z
N MET A 1 -7.64 23.32 8.28
CA MET A 1 -8.16 21.93 8.28
C MET A 1 -7.38 21.20 7.21
N THR A 2 -6.17 20.78 7.52
CA THR A 2 -5.15 20.44 6.51
C THR A 2 -5.39 19.04 5.97
N ASP A 3 -5.71 18.96 4.68
CA ASP A 3 -5.85 17.73 3.91
C ASP A 3 -4.56 16.92 3.98
N ARG A 4 -4.59 15.83 4.74
CA ARG A 4 -3.40 15.01 5.06
C ARG A 4 -3.34 13.70 4.27
N PHE A 5 -4.27 13.50 3.32
CA PHE A 5 -4.47 12.21 2.66
C PHE A 5 -4.18 12.21 1.14
N ASN A 6 -4.10 13.38 0.49
CA ASN A 6 -4.10 13.43 -0.98
C ASN A 6 -2.76 13.75 -1.69
N THR A 7 -1.61 13.82 -1.01
CA THR A 7 -0.40 14.25 -1.73
C THR A 7 0.30 13.09 -2.45
N VAL A 8 -0.20 12.73 -3.63
CA VAL A 8 0.58 12.09 -4.69
C VAL A 8 1.51 13.17 -5.27
N ARG A 9 2.83 12.98 -5.21
CA ARG A 9 3.80 13.90 -5.83
C ARG A 9 3.56 13.97 -7.35
N PRO A 10 3.98 15.04 -8.04
CA PRO A 10 3.90 15.13 -9.51
C PRO A 10 4.65 14.01 -10.26
N ASP A 11 5.61 13.33 -9.63
CA ASP A 11 6.25 12.12 -10.15
C ASP A 11 5.45 10.82 -9.88
N GLY A 12 4.28 10.93 -9.26
CA GLY A 12 3.38 9.84 -8.92
C GLY A 12 3.82 9.00 -7.73
N GLU A 13 4.71 9.49 -6.86
CA GLU A 13 5.00 8.85 -5.58
C GLU A 13 4.05 9.35 -4.49
N ALA A 14 3.44 8.43 -3.74
CA ALA A 14 2.79 8.76 -2.48
C ALA A 14 3.85 9.31 -1.50
N THR A 15 3.58 10.47 -0.88
CA THR A 15 4.48 11.05 0.14
C THR A 15 4.66 10.11 1.33
N ALA A 16 5.80 10.24 2.03
CA ALA A 16 6.08 9.48 3.25
C ALA A 16 4.96 9.69 4.30
N ASP A 17 4.36 10.88 4.38
CA ASP A 17 3.22 11.19 5.24
C ASP A 17 1.99 10.31 4.97
N ARG A 18 1.70 9.93 3.71
CA ARG A 18 0.56 9.07 3.38
C ARG A 18 0.65 7.68 4.02
N TRP A 19 1.87 7.19 4.26
CA TRP A 19 2.12 5.90 4.91
C TRP A 19 2.28 6.01 6.43
N ALA A 20 2.63 7.19 6.94
CA ALA A 20 2.82 7.44 8.37
C ALA A 20 1.51 7.31 9.17
N GLY A 21 0.36 7.69 8.58
CA GLY A 21 -0.95 7.57 9.23
C GLY A 21 -1.51 6.13 9.29
N ALA A 22 -0.97 5.21 8.50
CA ALA A 22 -1.46 3.83 8.45
C ALA A 22 -1.13 3.01 9.71
N LEU A 23 -0.15 3.45 10.50
CA LEU A 23 0.21 2.84 11.79
C LEU A 23 -0.95 2.81 12.78
N HIS A 24 -1.75 3.88 12.84
CA HIS A 24 -2.86 4.01 13.80
C HIS A 24 -4.08 3.14 13.44
N LEU A 25 -4.19 2.67 12.18
CA LEU A 25 -5.29 1.82 11.74
C LEU A 25 -5.13 0.37 12.21
N PHE A 26 -3.90 -0.09 12.44
CA PHE A 26 -3.66 -1.42 13.00
C PHE A 26 -4.04 -1.50 14.49
N ASP A 27 -3.88 -0.40 15.23
CA ASP A 27 -4.16 -0.27 16.67
C ASP A 27 -5.66 -0.50 17.01
N GLN A 28 -6.57 0.01 16.18
CA GLN A 28 -8.02 -0.19 16.35
C GLN A 28 -8.48 -1.65 16.18
N ALA A 29 -7.72 -2.48 15.46
CA ALA A 29 -8.06 -3.89 15.28
C ALA A 29 -7.73 -4.72 16.54
N ASP A 30 -6.66 -4.34 17.26
CA ASP A 30 -6.20 -4.98 18.49
C ASP A 30 -6.93 -4.46 19.75
N GLU A 31 -7.58 -3.29 19.74
CA GLU A 31 -8.37 -2.81 20.90
C GLU A 31 -9.57 -3.73 21.26
N ASN A 32 -9.97 -4.68 20.40
CA ASN A 32 -10.93 -5.74 20.75
C ASN A 32 -10.28 -6.96 21.44
N ALA A 33 -8.94 -7.01 21.54
CA ALA A 33 -8.17 -8.01 22.24
C ALA A 33 -7.50 -7.35 23.48
N GLY A 34 -8.12 -7.51 24.64
CA GLY A 34 -7.75 -6.77 25.85
C GLY A 34 -6.28 -6.84 26.27
N THR A 35 -5.75 -5.66 26.62
CA THR A 35 -4.77 -5.34 27.68
C THR A 35 -3.49 -6.19 27.79
N GLY A 36 -2.33 -5.55 27.63
CA GLY A 36 -1.09 -6.04 28.26
C GLY A 36 0.18 -5.34 27.80
N GLY A 37 0.74 -4.49 28.64
CA GLY A 37 1.98 -3.76 28.37
C GLY A 37 3.24 -4.64 28.43
N GLY A 38 4.26 -4.22 27.67
CA GLY A 38 5.68 -4.53 27.87
C GLY A 38 6.03 -6.02 27.96
N SER A 39 6.29 -6.65 26.82
CA SER A 39 7.05 -7.88 26.80
C SER A 39 7.94 -7.93 25.57
N VAL A 40 9.16 -8.40 25.76
CA VAL A 40 10.11 -8.75 24.69
C VAL A 40 9.53 -9.93 23.91
N ALA A 41 8.63 -9.61 22.98
CA ALA A 41 7.86 -10.56 22.21
C ALA A 41 8.77 -11.45 21.34
N SER A 42 8.49 -12.75 21.34
CA SER A 42 9.12 -13.72 20.42
C SER A 42 8.85 -13.29 18.97
N PRO A 43 9.63 -13.73 17.95
CA PRO A 43 9.39 -13.36 16.54
C PRO A 43 8.01 -13.77 15.98
N ALA A 44 7.21 -14.52 16.75
CA ALA A 44 5.82 -14.87 16.44
C ALA A 44 4.76 -13.92 17.07
N GLU A 45 5.20 -12.97 17.91
CA GLU A 45 4.36 -11.98 18.61
C GLU A 45 4.68 -10.53 18.16
N GLU A 46 5.38 -10.37 17.02
CA GLU A 46 5.69 -9.05 16.44
C GLU A 46 4.37 -8.40 15.99
N ALA A 47 3.97 -7.31 16.66
CA ALA A 47 2.69 -6.67 16.45
C ALA A 47 2.52 -6.29 14.96
N PRO A 48 1.30 -6.30 14.42
CA PRO A 48 1.04 -5.86 13.04
C PRO A 48 1.63 -4.49 12.73
N ALA A 49 1.64 -3.57 13.71
CA ALA A 49 2.24 -2.25 13.61
C ALA A 49 3.77 -2.29 13.44
N ASP A 50 4.48 -3.10 14.23
CA ASP A 50 5.93 -3.26 14.13
C ASP A 50 6.33 -3.88 12.78
N ARG A 51 5.54 -4.88 12.36
CA ARG A 51 5.64 -5.49 11.03
C ARG A 51 5.46 -4.43 9.94
N TRP A 52 4.44 -3.59 10.04
CA TRP A 52 4.18 -2.51 9.07
C TRP A 52 5.34 -1.51 8.99
N GLU A 53 5.84 -1.03 10.13
CA GLU A 53 6.97 -0.09 10.17
C GLU A 53 8.21 -0.70 9.51
N ARG A 54 8.52 -1.94 9.87
CA ARG A 54 9.67 -2.68 9.33
C ARG A 54 9.54 -2.91 7.82
N ALA A 55 8.35 -3.22 7.31
CA ALA A 55 8.10 -3.29 5.87
C ALA A 55 8.37 -1.95 5.18
N GLY A 56 7.97 -0.83 5.80
CA GLY A 56 8.22 0.52 5.32
C GLY A 56 9.72 0.85 5.25
N LEU A 57 10.47 0.51 6.31
CA LEU A 57 11.93 0.68 6.34
C LEU A 57 12.62 -0.15 5.25
N MET A 58 12.26 -1.43 5.10
CA MET A 58 12.78 -2.28 4.03
C MET A 58 12.47 -1.70 2.65
N PHE A 59 11.28 -1.13 2.47
CA PHE A 59 10.91 -0.46 1.22
C PHE A 59 11.81 0.76 0.96
N ALA A 60 12.03 1.60 1.97
CA ALA A 60 12.90 2.78 1.88
C ALA A 60 14.36 2.40 1.56
N GLU A 61 14.84 1.28 2.12
CA GLU A 61 16.15 0.67 1.82
C GLU A 61 16.21 -0.01 0.44
N ARG A 62 15.14 0.07 -0.37
CA ARG A 62 15.00 -0.57 -1.69
C ARG A 62 15.02 -2.10 -1.64
N ARG A 63 14.81 -2.69 -0.46
CA ARG A 63 14.71 -4.15 -0.26
C ARG A 63 13.29 -4.62 -0.54
N TYR A 64 12.84 -4.39 -1.78
CA TYR A 64 11.44 -4.56 -2.19
C TYR A 64 10.92 -6.00 -2.02
N ILE A 65 11.76 -7.01 -2.27
CA ILE A 65 11.35 -8.42 -2.11
C ILE A 65 11.10 -8.75 -0.64
N ALA A 66 11.96 -8.26 0.27
CA ALA A 66 11.82 -8.48 1.70
C ALA A 66 10.58 -7.75 2.25
N SER A 67 10.41 -6.49 1.84
CA SER A 67 9.21 -5.69 2.15
C SER A 67 7.93 -6.39 1.69
N ALA A 68 7.89 -6.87 0.44
CA ALA A 68 6.71 -7.55 -0.11
C ALA A 68 6.36 -8.85 0.64
N ARG A 69 7.34 -9.61 1.12
CA ARG A 69 7.08 -10.83 1.90
C ARG A 69 6.38 -10.51 3.22
N LEU A 70 6.86 -9.47 3.90
CA LEU A 70 6.32 -9.06 5.19
C LEU A 70 4.91 -8.45 5.00
N LEU A 71 4.74 -7.61 3.98
CA LEU A 71 3.44 -7.01 3.64
C LEU A 71 2.41 -8.04 3.17
N ALA A 72 2.82 -9.12 2.51
CA ALA A 72 1.90 -10.18 2.13
C ALA A 72 1.22 -10.81 3.36
N GLY A 73 1.99 -11.10 4.43
CA GLY A 73 1.42 -11.60 5.68
C GLY A 73 0.46 -10.61 6.34
N LEU A 74 0.78 -9.30 6.31
CA LEU A 74 -0.13 -8.27 6.82
C LEU A 74 -1.42 -8.17 6.01
N VAL A 75 -1.37 -8.35 4.70
CA VAL A 75 -2.57 -8.32 3.83
C VAL A 75 -3.41 -9.58 3.99
N GLU A 76 -2.79 -10.73 4.29
CA GLU A 76 -3.51 -11.97 4.62
C GLU A 76 -4.28 -11.82 5.94
N GLU A 77 -3.66 -11.23 6.95
CA GLU A 77 -4.25 -10.99 8.27
C GLU A 77 -5.30 -9.86 8.24
N PHE A 78 -5.02 -8.78 7.51
CA PHE A 78 -5.87 -7.61 7.37
C PHE A 78 -6.24 -7.34 5.90
N PRO A 79 -7.10 -8.16 5.27
CA PRO A 79 -7.38 -8.08 3.84
C PRO A 79 -8.07 -6.80 3.39
N ARG A 80 -8.69 -6.06 4.32
CA ARG A 80 -9.34 -4.77 4.06
C ARG A 80 -8.44 -3.56 4.30
N HIS A 81 -7.19 -3.78 4.71
CA HIS A 81 -6.26 -2.71 5.01
C HIS A 81 -5.62 -2.15 3.72
N THR A 82 -6.28 -1.15 3.13
CA THR A 82 -5.90 -0.55 1.83
C THR A 82 -4.43 -0.11 1.78
N ALA A 83 -3.93 0.51 2.85
CA ALA A 83 -2.55 0.99 2.86
C ALA A 83 -1.52 -0.16 2.81
N ALA A 84 -1.81 -1.30 3.46
CA ALA A 84 -0.94 -2.47 3.42
C ALA A 84 -0.89 -3.06 2.01
N ARG A 85 -2.06 -3.18 1.38
CA ARG A 85 -2.20 -3.72 0.03
C ARG A 85 -1.55 -2.81 -1.02
N LEU A 86 -1.66 -1.48 -0.89
CA LEU A 86 -1.02 -0.55 -1.80
C LEU A 86 0.51 -0.56 -1.67
N LEU A 87 1.06 -0.58 -0.45
CA LEU A 87 2.51 -0.68 -0.27
C LEU A 87 3.04 -2.03 -0.79
N LEU A 88 2.28 -3.11 -0.60
CA LEU A 88 2.58 -4.43 -1.18
C LEU A 88 2.65 -4.38 -2.71
N ALA A 89 1.63 -3.79 -3.34
CA ALA A 89 1.60 -3.60 -4.80
C ALA A 89 2.80 -2.79 -5.29
N ARG A 90 3.16 -1.71 -4.58
CA ARG A 90 4.33 -0.88 -4.90
C ARG A 90 5.63 -1.67 -4.75
N ALA A 91 5.77 -2.48 -3.71
CA ALA A 91 6.93 -3.35 -3.53
C ALA A 91 7.03 -4.40 -4.66
N TYR A 92 5.92 -4.96 -5.11
CA TYR A 92 5.88 -5.84 -6.29
C TYR A 92 6.25 -5.12 -7.58
N TYR A 93 5.79 -3.89 -7.77
CA TYR A 93 6.16 -3.07 -8.92
C TYR A 93 7.68 -2.84 -9.00
N HIS A 94 8.31 -2.40 -7.91
CA HIS A 94 9.75 -2.14 -7.91
C HIS A 94 10.61 -3.41 -7.98
N SER A 95 10.10 -4.56 -7.52
CA SER A 95 10.74 -5.86 -7.67
C SER A 95 10.41 -6.58 -8.98
N ALA A 96 9.78 -5.89 -9.95
CA ALA A 96 9.38 -6.41 -11.26
C ALA A 96 8.40 -7.61 -11.23
N GLN A 97 7.72 -7.83 -10.11
CA GLN A 97 6.67 -8.84 -9.95
C GLN A 97 5.31 -8.29 -10.43
N LEU A 98 5.25 -7.87 -11.69
CA LEU A 98 4.14 -7.05 -12.23
C LEU A 98 2.77 -7.74 -12.18
N ASN A 99 2.70 -9.06 -12.36
CA ASN A 99 1.44 -9.80 -12.26
C ASN A 99 0.82 -9.70 -10.86
N ARG A 100 1.67 -9.85 -9.83
CA ARG A 100 1.24 -9.73 -8.43
C ARG A 100 0.86 -8.30 -8.09
N ALA A 101 1.61 -7.31 -8.60
CA ALA A 101 1.25 -5.91 -8.43
C ALA A 101 -0.15 -5.61 -9.00
N GLU A 102 -0.43 -6.05 -10.24
CA GLU A 102 -1.73 -5.87 -10.90
C GLU A 102 -2.88 -6.50 -10.10
N GLU A 103 -2.69 -7.71 -9.59
CA GLU A 103 -3.68 -8.41 -8.75
C GLU A 103 -4.02 -7.62 -7.47
N GLN A 104 -2.99 -7.17 -6.75
CA GLN A 104 -3.20 -6.40 -5.53
C GLN A 104 -3.89 -5.05 -5.80
N LEU A 105 -3.57 -4.40 -6.91
CA LEU A 105 -4.18 -3.10 -7.28
C LEU A 105 -5.63 -3.24 -7.69
N ARG A 106 -5.99 -4.30 -8.42
CA ARG A 106 -7.40 -4.60 -8.71
C ARG A 106 -8.19 -4.84 -7.44
N ALA A 107 -7.64 -5.61 -6.51
CA ALA A 107 -8.28 -5.82 -5.22
C ALA A 107 -8.46 -4.51 -4.42
N VAL A 108 -7.50 -3.57 -4.49
CA VAL A 108 -7.70 -2.23 -3.90
C VAL A 108 -8.85 -1.50 -4.60
N ILE A 109 -8.90 -1.48 -5.93
CA ILE A 109 -9.95 -0.77 -6.70
C ILE A 109 -11.33 -1.38 -6.45
N ASP A 110 -11.42 -2.70 -6.29
CA ASP A 110 -12.67 -3.38 -5.95
C ASP A 110 -13.15 -3.02 -4.53
N GLN A 111 -12.22 -2.76 -3.61
CA GLN A 111 -12.52 -2.33 -2.23
C GLN A 111 -12.82 -0.83 -2.13
N ASP A 112 -12.03 -0.01 -2.82
CA ASP A 112 -12.08 1.44 -2.85
C ASP A 112 -11.94 1.94 -4.30
N PRO A 113 -13.07 2.10 -5.01
CA PRO A 113 -13.07 2.52 -6.41
C PRO A 113 -12.60 3.96 -6.64
N VAL A 114 -12.46 4.77 -5.59
CA VAL A 114 -12.07 6.19 -5.70
C VAL A 114 -10.61 6.42 -5.29
N GLU A 115 -9.86 5.37 -4.97
CA GLU A 115 -8.46 5.45 -4.60
C GLU A 115 -7.58 5.85 -5.80
N PRO A 116 -7.12 7.11 -5.90
CA PRO A 116 -6.44 7.62 -7.09
C PRO A 116 -5.07 6.95 -7.30
N TYR A 117 -4.39 6.62 -6.21
CA TYR A 117 -3.07 6.01 -6.26
C TYR A 117 -3.10 4.58 -6.83
N ALA A 118 -4.17 3.83 -6.54
CA ALA A 118 -4.36 2.49 -7.11
C ALA A 118 -4.51 2.54 -8.64
N HIS A 119 -5.29 3.50 -9.14
CA HIS A 119 -5.50 3.74 -10.56
C HIS A 119 -4.19 4.13 -11.26
N LEU A 120 -3.44 5.07 -10.66
CA LEU A 120 -2.15 5.53 -11.19
C LEU A 120 -1.14 4.38 -11.28
N LEU A 121 -0.97 3.64 -10.19
CA LEU A 121 0.02 2.56 -10.12
C LEU A 121 -0.38 1.38 -11.03
N LEU A 122 -1.68 1.10 -11.19
CA LEU A 122 -2.16 0.07 -12.12
C LEU A 122 -1.85 0.45 -13.57
N GLY A 123 -2.07 1.72 -13.93
CA GLY A 123 -1.63 2.25 -15.24
C GLY A 123 -0.16 1.98 -15.51
N ARG A 124 0.72 2.37 -14.57
CA ARG A 124 2.18 2.16 -14.68
C ARG A 124 2.58 0.69 -14.76
N VAL A 125 1.91 -0.18 -14.00
CA VAL A 125 2.13 -1.63 -14.07
C VAL A 125 1.80 -2.14 -15.47
N LEU A 126 0.67 -1.72 -16.04
CA LEU A 126 0.23 -2.13 -17.38
C LEU A 126 1.15 -1.61 -18.49
N GLU A 127 1.68 -0.38 -18.37
CA GLU A 127 2.71 0.15 -19.29
C GLU A 127 3.94 -0.75 -19.30
N ARG A 128 4.48 -1.11 -18.12
CA ARG A 128 5.64 -2.00 -18.01
C ARG A 128 5.35 -3.44 -18.45
N ARG A 129 4.08 -3.83 -18.52
CA ARG A 129 3.64 -5.11 -19.09
C ARG A 129 3.35 -5.04 -20.59
N SER A 130 3.69 -3.95 -21.27
CA SER A 130 3.42 -3.72 -22.69
C SER A 130 1.93 -3.74 -23.04
N ARG A 131 1.07 -3.23 -22.14
CA ARG A 131 -0.39 -3.04 -22.34
C ARG A 131 -0.77 -1.55 -22.25
N PRO A 132 -0.23 -0.69 -23.12
CA PRO A 132 -0.42 0.77 -23.02
C PRO A 132 -1.86 1.23 -23.25
N ASP A 133 -2.64 0.53 -24.08
CA ASP A 133 -4.04 0.89 -24.36
C ASP A 133 -4.91 0.78 -23.10
N GLU A 134 -4.69 -0.28 -22.32
CA GLU A 134 -5.38 -0.45 -21.04
C GLU A 134 -4.84 0.53 -20.00
N ALA A 135 -3.52 0.74 -19.96
CA ALA A 135 -2.91 1.70 -19.04
C ALA A 135 -3.49 3.11 -19.18
N ALA A 136 -3.67 3.59 -20.42
CA ALA A 136 -4.23 4.92 -20.70
C ALA A 136 -5.62 5.12 -20.08
N THR A 137 -6.42 4.06 -19.97
CA THR A 137 -7.73 4.13 -19.32
C THR A 137 -7.62 4.31 -17.82
N TRP A 138 -6.70 3.59 -17.16
CA TRP A 138 -6.47 3.71 -15.72
C TRP A 138 -5.79 5.01 -15.33
N LEU A 139 -4.83 5.49 -16.13
CA LEU A 139 -4.18 6.78 -15.90
C LEU A 139 -5.15 7.95 -16.01
N ARG A 140 -6.03 7.97 -17.03
CA ARG A 140 -7.08 9.00 -17.13
C ARG A 140 -8.04 9.01 -15.94
N ARG A 141 -8.35 7.84 -15.37
CA ARG A 141 -9.16 7.76 -14.14
C ARG A 141 -8.42 8.35 -12.95
N ALA A 142 -7.13 8.06 -12.80
CA ALA A 142 -6.31 8.63 -11.74
C ALA A 142 -6.28 10.17 -11.82
N ASP A 143 -6.08 10.72 -13.03
CA ASP A 143 -6.07 12.16 -13.26
C ASP A 143 -7.43 12.81 -12.93
N ALA A 144 -8.54 12.13 -13.23
CA ALA A 144 -9.87 12.63 -12.93
C ALA A 144 -10.11 12.79 -11.41
N PHE A 145 -9.56 11.89 -10.58
CA PHE A 145 -9.71 11.98 -9.13
C PHE A 145 -8.77 13.01 -8.48
N THR A 146 -7.59 13.25 -9.07
CA THR A 146 -6.63 14.23 -8.53
C THR A 146 -6.91 15.65 -9.00
N ALA A 147 -7.60 15.84 -10.13
CA ALA A 147 -7.97 17.16 -10.64
C ALA A 147 -9.18 17.79 -9.94
N ASP A 148 -9.98 17.00 -9.21
CA ASP A 148 -11.21 17.44 -8.50
C ASP A 148 -10.95 17.81 -7.02
N ALA A 149 -9.71 17.67 -6.53
CA ALA A 149 -9.32 17.87 -5.13
C ALA A 149 -8.44 19.11 -4.93
#